data_AF-A0A5C5WW52-F1
#
_entry.id   AF-A0A5C5WW52-F1
#
_cell.length_a   1.000
_cell.length_b   1.000
_cell.length_c   1.000
_cell.angle_alpha   90.00
_cell.angle_beta   90.00
_cell.angle_gamma   90.00
#
_symmetry.space_group_name_H-M   'P 1'
#
loop_
_entity.id
_entity.type
_entity.pdbx_description
1 polymer ?
#
loop_
_entity_poly.entity_id
_entity_poly.type
_entity_poly.pdbx_seq_one_letter_code
_entity_poly.pdbx_strand_id
1 'polypeptide(L)'
;MTEFAWDSSLDGWIIVVGALCAVASALLGNFLVLRRMSMLGDAVTHAVLPGIAAAFFISSSRSSLPMFIGAVVVGVLTAVFTEWIRNVGKVDEGASMGVVFTSLFALGLVMLVQVADDVDLDPNCVLYGALEMTPLDLVPILGFFVPRAALILAVVTLLNLTFVVLFFKELKISSFDPALATTMGFSARWMHYALMVLVSITAVASFESVGSILVVAMFVVPAAAAYMLTDRLATMVGLSVVLAIASSVGGHLAAITVPRFFGFGSTTTAGMMAVVSGGLFVLAALLGPSHGVLVKWVRRQRLSWQILCDDIVALLYRVEEKPNQVITLDDLADQLLTSPWSLNTALRMLRRKGEISADGSLHLTPKGHDRGRELVRSHRLWEQYLVVETSAEADRIHPQAEQFEHFTDRTLRDRLDDHTEAPTEDPHGSPIPHEKDSP
;
A
#
# COMPACT_ATOMS: atom_id res chain seq x y z
N MET A 1 -38.32 6.84 18.26
CA MET A 1 -37.24 5.95 18.70
C MET A 1 -37.42 4.64 17.96
N THR A 2 -36.86 4.55 16.75
CA THR A 2 -37.04 3.40 15.85
C THR A 2 -35.99 2.35 16.19
N GLU A 3 -36.45 1.19 16.65
CA GLU A 3 -35.60 0.07 17.07
C GLU A 3 -34.60 -0.30 15.98
N PHE A 4 -33.34 -0.44 16.40
CA PHE A 4 -32.31 -1.10 15.61
C PHE A 4 -32.71 -2.58 15.52
N ALA A 5 -33.50 -2.94 14.50
CA ALA A 5 -33.90 -4.31 14.24
C ALA A 5 -32.69 -5.08 13.69
N TRP A 6 -31.83 -5.52 14.61
CA TRP A 6 -30.75 -6.46 14.37
C TRP A 6 -31.32 -7.87 14.50
N ASP A 7 -31.41 -8.59 13.39
CA ASP A 7 -31.73 -10.00 13.45
C ASP A 7 -30.41 -10.78 13.50
N SER A 8 -30.08 -11.26 14.70
CA SER A 8 -28.84 -12.00 14.94
C SER A 8 -28.68 -13.22 14.03
N SER A 9 -29.78 -13.76 13.50
CA SER A 9 -29.74 -14.89 12.58
C SER A 9 -29.47 -14.45 11.13
N LEU A 10 -30.18 -13.44 10.62
CA LEU A 10 -30.04 -12.98 9.24
C LEU A 10 -28.75 -12.16 9.03
N ASP A 11 -28.56 -11.13 9.85
CA ASP A 11 -27.41 -10.21 9.78
C ASP A 11 -26.10 -10.95 10.08
N GLY A 12 -26.16 -11.92 11.01
CA GLY A 12 -25.03 -12.79 11.34
C GLY A 12 -24.55 -13.62 10.15
N TRP A 13 -25.47 -14.27 9.42
CA TRP A 13 -25.10 -15.06 8.24
C TRP A 13 -24.58 -14.20 7.09
N ILE A 14 -25.15 -13.00 6.88
CA ILE A 14 -24.66 -12.04 5.88
C ILE A 14 -23.20 -11.66 6.16
N ILE A 15 -22.87 -11.33 7.41
CA ILE A 15 -21.50 -11.00 7.82
C ILE A 15 -20.57 -12.20 7.63
N VAL A 16 -21.00 -13.41 8.00
CA VAL A 16 -20.18 -14.64 7.87
C VAL A 16 -19.88 -14.94 6.40
N VAL A 17 -20.90 -14.93 5.53
CA VAL A 17 -20.74 -15.15 4.08
C VAL A 17 -19.85 -14.06 3.48
N GLY A 18 -20.11 -12.80 3.82
CA GLY A 18 -19.29 -11.67 3.38
C GLY A 18 -17.84 -11.78 3.85
N ALA A 19 -17.60 -12.24 5.09
CA ALA A 19 -16.26 -12.41 5.63
C ALA A 19 -15.53 -13.58 4.96
N LEU A 20 -16.19 -14.72 4.72
CA LEU A 20 -15.60 -15.85 4.00
C LEU A 20 -15.18 -15.47 2.58
N CYS A 21 -16.07 -14.75 1.86
CA CYS A 21 -15.78 -14.19 0.53
C CYS A 21 -14.58 -13.24 0.58
N ALA A 22 -14.60 -12.27 1.51
CA ALA A 22 -13.56 -11.27 1.65
C ALA A 22 -12.20 -11.90 2.00
N VAL A 23 -12.17 -12.87 2.92
CA VAL A 23 -10.96 -13.59 3.31
C VAL A 23 -10.45 -14.48 2.19
N ALA A 24 -11.31 -15.25 1.53
CA ALA A 24 -10.92 -16.10 0.39
C ALA A 24 -10.24 -15.27 -0.70
N SER A 25 -10.81 -14.09 -1.01
CA SER A 25 -10.28 -13.18 -2.03
C SER A 25 -8.99 -12.49 -1.58
N ALA A 26 -8.95 -11.98 -0.35
CA ALA A 26 -7.77 -11.27 0.17
C ALA A 26 -6.53 -12.17 0.26
N LEU A 27 -6.69 -13.45 0.64
CA LEU A 27 -5.58 -14.41 0.74
C LEU A 27 -4.79 -14.50 -0.58
N LEU A 28 -5.48 -14.69 -1.70
CA LEU A 28 -4.87 -14.74 -3.04
C LEU A 28 -4.51 -13.34 -3.55
N GLY A 29 -5.31 -12.34 -3.17
CA GLY A 29 -5.15 -10.92 -3.50
C GLY A 29 -3.77 -10.35 -3.17
N ASN A 30 -3.17 -10.76 -2.05
CA ASN A 30 -1.80 -10.37 -1.70
C ASN A 30 -0.80 -10.68 -2.81
N PHE A 31 -0.88 -11.88 -3.40
CA PHE A 31 0.02 -12.30 -4.45
C PHE A 31 -0.31 -11.66 -5.80
N LEU A 32 -1.59 -11.37 -6.07
CA LEU A 32 -2.01 -10.60 -7.25
C LEU A 32 -1.46 -9.18 -7.21
N VAL A 33 -1.56 -8.49 -6.06
CA VAL A 33 -1.02 -7.14 -5.89
C VAL A 33 0.49 -7.12 -6.06
N LEU A 34 1.22 -8.06 -5.43
CA LEU A 34 2.68 -8.14 -5.54
C LEU A 34 3.16 -8.45 -6.97
N ARG A 35 2.39 -9.24 -7.72
CA ARG A 35 2.68 -9.57 -9.12
C ARG A 35 2.17 -8.52 -10.11
N ARG A 36 1.56 -7.42 -9.65
CA ARG A 36 0.94 -6.37 -10.50
C ARG A 36 -0.22 -6.88 -11.37
N MET A 37 -0.90 -7.92 -10.90
CA MET A 37 -2.02 -8.59 -11.56
C MET A 37 -3.36 -8.25 -10.90
N SER A 38 -3.47 -7.09 -10.25
CA SER A 38 -4.66 -6.69 -9.47
C SER A 38 -5.94 -6.62 -10.32
N MET A 39 -5.84 -6.29 -11.61
CA MET A 39 -6.98 -6.22 -12.54
C MET A 39 -7.45 -7.59 -13.04
N LEU A 40 -6.75 -8.68 -12.69
CA LEU A 40 -7.11 -10.02 -13.15
C LEU A 40 -8.47 -10.47 -12.58
N GLY A 41 -8.76 -10.15 -11.31
CA GLY A 41 -10.04 -10.51 -10.69
C GLY A 41 -11.22 -9.95 -11.47
N ASP A 42 -11.11 -8.70 -11.93
CA ASP A 42 -12.11 -8.03 -12.76
C ASP A 42 -12.26 -8.71 -14.13
N ALA A 43 -11.14 -8.93 -14.82
CA ALA A 43 -11.11 -9.61 -16.11
C ALA A 43 -11.76 -11.00 -16.06
N VAL A 44 -11.51 -11.79 -14.99
CA VAL A 44 -12.13 -13.10 -14.79
C VAL A 44 -13.64 -12.97 -14.62
N THR A 45 -14.13 -12.04 -13.79
CA THR A 45 -15.59 -11.90 -13.58
C THR A 45 -16.35 -11.60 -14.86
N HIS A 46 -15.77 -10.82 -15.78
CA HIS A 46 -16.37 -10.54 -17.08
C HIS A 46 -16.18 -11.67 -18.09
N ALA A 47 -15.05 -12.37 -18.05
CA ALA A 47 -14.76 -13.46 -18.98
C ALA A 47 -15.47 -14.78 -18.66
N VAL A 48 -16.17 -14.89 -17.53
CA VAL A 48 -16.89 -16.11 -17.11
C VAL A 48 -18.13 -16.40 -17.96
N LEU A 49 -18.81 -15.37 -18.49
CA LEU A 49 -20.03 -15.51 -19.30
C LEU A 49 -19.95 -16.53 -20.45
N PRO A 50 -18.96 -16.46 -21.37
CA PRO A 50 -18.80 -17.48 -22.42
C PRO A 50 -18.63 -18.90 -21.86
N GLY A 51 -18.00 -19.06 -20.69
CA GLY A 51 -17.84 -20.37 -20.06
C GLY A 51 -19.16 -20.95 -19.58
N ILE A 52 -20.01 -20.12 -18.99
CA ILE A 52 -21.37 -20.52 -18.59
C ILE A 52 -22.21 -20.88 -19.83
N ALA A 53 -22.18 -20.03 -20.86
CA ALA A 53 -22.92 -20.26 -22.10
C ALA A 53 -22.47 -21.55 -22.81
N ALA A 54 -21.16 -21.78 -22.91
CA ALA A 54 -20.60 -22.99 -23.50
C ALA A 54 -20.97 -24.25 -22.71
N ALA A 55 -20.90 -24.21 -21.37
CA ALA A 55 -21.30 -25.34 -20.53
C ALA A 55 -22.78 -25.70 -20.69
N PHE A 56 -23.64 -24.69 -20.78
CA PHE A 56 -25.05 -24.91 -21.07
C PHE A 56 -25.26 -25.55 -22.45
N PHE A 57 -24.58 -25.04 -23.49
CA PHE A 57 -24.68 -25.57 -24.86
C PHE A 57 -24.30 -27.05 -24.95
N ILE A 58 -23.24 -27.46 -24.23
CA ILE A 58 -22.74 -28.84 -24.26
C ILE A 58 -23.57 -29.77 -23.37
N SER A 59 -23.96 -29.32 -22.18
CA SER A 59 -24.62 -30.18 -21.20
C SER A 59 -26.14 -30.25 -21.38
N SER A 60 -26.75 -29.28 -22.07
CA SER A 60 -28.21 -29.07 -22.16
C SER A 60 -28.94 -29.11 -20.81
N SER A 61 -28.20 -28.89 -19.71
CA SER A 61 -28.64 -29.00 -18.33
C SER A 61 -28.40 -27.66 -17.65
N ARG A 62 -29.41 -27.20 -16.89
CA ARG A 62 -29.33 -25.97 -16.06
C ARG A 62 -28.76 -26.25 -14.66
N SER A 63 -28.07 -27.38 -14.49
CA SER A 63 -27.44 -27.70 -13.21
C SER A 63 -26.27 -26.74 -12.95
N SER A 64 -26.09 -26.36 -11.68
CA SER A 64 -25.05 -25.41 -11.26
C SER A 64 -23.64 -25.93 -11.50
N LEU A 65 -23.44 -27.25 -11.44
CA LEU A 65 -22.11 -27.85 -11.50
C LEU A 65 -21.45 -27.78 -12.88
N PRO A 66 -22.09 -28.14 -14.01
CA PRO A 66 -21.52 -27.93 -15.35
C PRO A 66 -21.24 -26.45 -15.65
N MET A 67 -22.15 -25.55 -15.27
CA MET A 67 -21.99 -24.10 -15.47
C MET A 67 -20.78 -23.57 -14.68
N PHE A 68 -20.61 -24.00 -13.42
CA PHE A 68 -19.45 -23.66 -12.60
C PHE A 68 -18.14 -24.15 -13.22
N ILE A 69 -18.11 -25.39 -13.72
CA ILE A 69 -16.92 -25.94 -14.39
C ILE A 69 -16.59 -25.11 -15.65
N GLY A 70 -17.58 -24.80 -16.48
CA GLY A 70 -17.39 -23.94 -17.65
C GLY A 70 -16.85 -22.56 -17.31
N ALA A 71 -17.41 -21.93 -16.27
CA ALA A 71 -16.97 -20.65 -15.74
C ALA A 71 -15.49 -20.68 -15.31
N VAL A 72 -15.10 -21.69 -14.53
CA VAL A 72 -13.71 -21.87 -14.06
C VAL A 72 -12.77 -22.14 -15.23
N VAL A 73 -13.15 -22.99 -16.18
CA VAL A 73 -12.32 -23.28 -17.36
C VAL A 73 -12.05 -22.00 -18.15
N VAL A 74 -13.08 -21.18 -18.42
CA VAL A 74 -12.85 -19.94 -19.17
C VAL A 74 -12.12 -18.87 -18.34
N GLY A 75 -12.34 -18.82 -17.02
CA GLY A 75 -11.55 -17.95 -16.14
C GLY A 75 -10.05 -18.30 -16.17
N VAL A 76 -9.70 -19.60 -16.21
CA VAL A 76 -8.31 -20.06 -16.40
C VAL A 76 -7.81 -19.76 -17.81
N LEU A 77 -8.63 -19.95 -18.85
CA LEU A 77 -8.25 -19.60 -20.22
C LEU A 77 -7.99 -18.10 -20.38
N THR A 78 -8.70 -17.25 -19.64
CA THR A 78 -8.48 -15.79 -19.62
C THR A 78 -7.06 -15.46 -19.17
N ALA A 79 -6.59 -16.13 -18.11
CA ALA A 79 -5.21 -16.03 -17.63
C ALA A 79 -4.20 -16.47 -18.70
N VAL A 80 -4.44 -17.63 -19.30
CA VAL A 80 -3.56 -18.22 -20.32
C VAL A 80 -3.47 -17.33 -21.56
N PHE A 81 -4.60 -16.82 -22.06
CA PHE A 81 -4.62 -15.91 -23.20
C PHE A 81 -3.99 -14.57 -22.89
N THR A 82 -4.17 -14.05 -21.67
CA THR A 82 -3.51 -12.81 -21.23
C THR A 82 -2.00 -12.97 -21.29
N GLU A 83 -1.48 -14.06 -20.72
CA GLU A 83 -0.05 -14.39 -20.74
C GLU A 83 0.47 -14.56 -22.17
N TRP A 84 -0.29 -15.25 -23.02
CA TRP A 84 0.07 -15.50 -24.40
C TRP A 84 0.16 -14.20 -25.21
N ILE A 85 -0.85 -13.32 -25.11
CA ILE A 85 -0.86 -12.01 -25.78
C ILE A 85 0.27 -11.13 -25.27
N ARG A 86 0.53 -11.12 -23.95
CA ARG A 86 1.64 -10.37 -23.37
C ARG A 86 2.98 -10.80 -23.97
N ASN A 87 3.22 -12.11 -24.07
CA ASN A 87 4.49 -12.65 -24.55
C ASN A 87 4.69 -12.45 -26.05
N VAL A 88 3.62 -12.61 -26.86
CA VAL A 88 3.68 -12.44 -28.31
C VAL A 88 3.69 -10.96 -28.70
N GLY A 89 2.77 -10.18 -28.12
CA GLY A 89 2.57 -8.77 -28.44
C GLY A 89 3.56 -7.83 -27.76
N LYS A 90 4.30 -8.29 -26.73
CA LYS A 90 5.20 -7.47 -25.89
C LYS A 90 4.54 -6.20 -25.36
N VAL A 91 3.23 -6.28 -25.10
CA VAL A 91 2.40 -5.21 -24.54
C VAL A 91 2.27 -5.39 -23.03
N ASP A 92 1.93 -4.32 -22.32
CA ASP A 92 1.71 -4.38 -20.87
C ASP A 92 0.63 -5.41 -20.50
N GLU A 93 0.76 -5.99 -19.30
CA GLU A 93 -0.17 -6.99 -18.79
C GLU A 93 -1.60 -6.45 -18.68
N GLY A 94 -1.76 -5.19 -18.26
CA GLY A 94 -3.06 -4.51 -18.22
C GLY A 94 -3.72 -4.40 -19.60
N ALA A 95 -2.96 -4.05 -20.63
CA ALA A 95 -3.46 -3.97 -22.01
C ALA A 95 -3.84 -5.35 -22.54
N SER A 96 -3.02 -6.36 -22.25
CA SER A 96 -3.28 -7.76 -22.62
C SER A 96 -4.58 -8.27 -21.98
N MET A 97 -4.77 -8.05 -20.68
CA MET A 97 -6.01 -8.39 -19.96
C MET A 97 -7.20 -7.70 -20.62
N GLY A 98 -7.05 -6.40 -20.92
CA GLY A 98 -8.03 -5.58 -21.64
C GLY A 98 -8.59 -6.22 -22.89
N VAL A 99 -7.70 -6.64 -23.79
CA VAL A 99 -8.08 -7.26 -25.07
C VAL A 99 -8.75 -8.62 -24.86
N VAL A 100 -8.22 -9.45 -23.95
CA VAL A 100 -8.77 -10.79 -23.70
C VAL A 100 -10.17 -10.71 -23.10
N PHE A 101 -10.36 -9.94 -22.04
CA PHE A 101 -11.66 -9.91 -21.35
C PHE A 101 -12.74 -9.31 -22.26
N THR A 102 -12.44 -8.25 -23.01
CA THR A 102 -13.42 -7.63 -23.92
C THR A 102 -13.83 -8.58 -25.04
N SER A 103 -12.87 -9.33 -25.60
CA SER A 103 -13.13 -10.32 -26.66
C SER A 103 -13.92 -11.52 -26.15
N LEU A 104 -13.55 -12.08 -24.99
CA LEU A 104 -14.27 -13.20 -24.38
C LEU A 104 -15.68 -12.80 -23.91
N PHE A 105 -15.83 -11.60 -23.35
CA PHE A 105 -17.13 -11.06 -22.97
C PHE A 105 -18.04 -10.89 -24.19
N ALA A 106 -17.54 -10.29 -25.28
CA ALA A 106 -18.29 -10.14 -26.52
C ALA A 106 -18.68 -11.51 -27.12
N LEU A 107 -17.76 -12.48 -27.12
CA LEU A 107 -18.02 -13.84 -27.56
C LEU A 107 -19.10 -14.50 -26.71
N GLY A 108 -19.03 -14.36 -25.38
CA GLY A 108 -20.04 -14.90 -24.47
C GLY A 108 -21.42 -14.29 -24.69
N LEU A 109 -21.48 -12.98 -24.95
CA LEU A 109 -22.73 -12.29 -25.27
C LEU A 109 -23.33 -12.79 -26.59
N VAL A 110 -22.50 -12.99 -27.63
CA VAL A 110 -22.96 -13.59 -28.91
C VAL A 110 -23.48 -15.02 -28.70
N MET A 111 -22.76 -15.85 -27.94
CA MET A 111 -23.21 -17.21 -27.61
C MET A 111 -24.54 -17.21 -26.84
N LEU A 112 -24.70 -16.28 -25.90
CA LEU A 112 -25.91 -16.17 -25.10
C LEU A 112 -27.12 -15.72 -25.95
N VAL A 113 -26.95 -14.70 -26.79
CA VAL A 113 -28.02 -14.21 -27.69
C VAL A 113 -28.49 -15.29 -28.66
N GLN A 114 -27.58 -16.12 -29.19
CA GLN A 114 -27.95 -17.23 -30.08
C GLN A 114 -28.77 -18.33 -29.39
N VAL A 115 -28.77 -18.39 -28.06
CA VAL A 115 -29.48 -19.37 -27.23
C VAL A 115 -30.76 -18.79 -26.60
N ALA A 116 -30.86 -17.45 -26.52
CA ALA A 116 -31.93 -16.75 -25.84
C ALA A 116 -33.33 -16.99 -26.43
N ASP A 117 -33.43 -17.40 -27.71
CA ASP A 117 -34.72 -17.73 -28.33
C ASP A 117 -35.35 -19.04 -27.80
N ASP A 118 -34.60 -19.90 -27.10
CA ASP A 118 -35.07 -21.23 -26.64
C ASP A 118 -34.98 -21.41 -25.10
N VAL A 119 -34.50 -20.39 -24.36
CA VAL A 119 -34.20 -20.52 -22.93
C VAL A 119 -34.44 -19.20 -22.19
N ASP A 120 -35.47 -19.16 -21.34
CA ASP A 120 -35.59 -18.19 -20.24
C ASP A 120 -34.47 -18.45 -19.22
N LEU A 121 -33.24 -18.05 -19.56
CA LEU A 121 -32.18 -17.84 -18.58
C LEU A 121 -32.54 -16.55 -17.88
N ASP A 122 -33.17 -16.64 -16.71
CA ASP A 122 -33.36 -15.45 -15.88
C ASP A 122 -31.97 -14.90 -15.53
N PRO A 123 -31.53 -13.76 -16.11
CA PRO A 123 -30.24 -13.19 -15.80
C PRO A 123 -30.16 -12.84 -14.31
N ASN A 124 -31.31 -12.65 -13.64
CA ASN A 124 -31.35 -12.38 -12.21
C ASN A 124 -30.82 -13.55 -11.36
N CYS A 125 -30.83 -14.79 -11.85
CA CYS A 125 -30.27 -15.95 -11.14
C CYS A 125 -28.74 -16.10 -11.31
N VAL A 126 -28.13 -15.42 -12.27
CA VAL A 126 -26.69 -15.55 -12.59
C VAL A 126 -25.94 -14.24 -12.38
N LEU A 127 -26.60 -13.08 -12.47
CA LEU A 127 -25.92 -11.79 -12.64
C LEU A 127 -25.82 -10.93 -11.39
N TYR A 128 -26.50 -11.26 -10.29
CA TYR A 128 -26.29 -10.59 -9.00
C TYR A 128 -26.30 -11.60 -7.87
N GLY A 129 -25.11 -11.93 -7.35
CA GLY A 129 -24.99 -12.55 -6.03
C GLY A 129 -25.58 -11.61 -4.99
N ALA A 130 -26.85 -11.80 -4.67
CA ALA A 130 -27.56 -11.01 -3.69
C ALA A 130 -27.17 -11.54 -2.31
N LEU A 131 -26.10 -10.98 -1.74
CA LEU A 131 -25.61 -11.33 -0.41
C LEU A 131 -26.74 -11.29 0.63
N GLU A 132 -27.70 -10.38 0.45
CA GLU A 132 -28.90 -10.21 1.28
C GLU A 132 -29.85 -11.43 1.25
N MET A 133 -29.86 -12.19 0.15
CA MET A 133 -30.72 -13.38 -0.01
C MET A 133 -30.04 -14.67 0.47
N THR A 134 -28.75 -14.61 0.82
CA THR A 134 -28.00 -15.79 1.27
C THR A 134 -28.59 -16.49 2.49
N PRO A 135 -29.19 -15.81 3.49
CA PRO A 135 -29.83 -16.49 4.62
C PRO A 135 -31.11 -17.27 4.26
N LEU A 136 -31.61 -17.16 3.02
CA LEU A 136 -32.83 -17.82 2.57
C LEU A 136 -32.57 -19.20 1.92
N ASP A 137 -31.38 -19.43 1.37
CA ASP A 137 -30.98 -20.71 0.75
C ASP A 137 -30.25 -21.61 1.76
N LEU A 138 -31.02 -22.23 2.65
CA LEU A 138 -30.51 -23.04 3.76
C LEU A 138 -30.46 -24.53 3.40
N VAL A 139 -29.32 -25.16 3.70
CA VAL A 139 -29.12 -26.60 3.56
C VAL A 139 -29.02 -27.23 4.95
N PRO A 140 -29.77 -28.32 5.24
CA PRO A 140 -29.66 -29.02 6.51
C PRO A 140 -28.37 -29.85 6.56
N ILE A 141 -27.50 -29.55 7.52
CA ILE A 141 -26.25 -30.29 7.77
C ILE A 141 -26.20 -30.67 9.25
N LEU A 142 -26.14 -31.97 9.55
CA LEU A 142 -25.99 -32.49 10.91
C LEU A 142 -27.01 -31.90 11.91
N GLY A 143 -28.22 -31.55 11.44
CA GLY A 143 -29.28 -30.94 12.26
C GLY A 143 -29.26 -29.41 12.34
N PHE A 144 -28.30 -28.73 11.71
CA PHE A 144 -28.22 -27.28 11.63
C PHE A 144 -28.57 -26.78 10.22
N PHE A 145 -29.29 -25.66 10.13
CA PHE A 145 -29.57 -24.98 8.86
C PHE A 145 -28.47 -23.97 8.57
N VAL A 146 -27.70 -24.22 7.52
CA VAL A 146 -26.56 -23.37 7.13
C VAL A 146 -26.76 -22.88 5.69
N PRO A 147 -26.53 -21.60 5.38
CA PRO A 147 -26.57 -21.09 4.02
C PRO A 147 -25.65 -21.87 3.08
N ARG A 148 -26.16 -22.24 1.91
CA ARG A 148 -25.36 -22.93 0.87
C ARG A 148 -24.10 -22.13 0.49
N ALA A 149 -24.25 -20.81 0.35
CA ALA A 149 -23.16 -19.89 0.05
C ALA A 149 -22.04 -19.93 1.11
N ALA A 150 -22.40 -20.02 2.40
CA ALA A 150 -21.42 -20.10 3.48
C ALA A 150 -20.56 -21.36 3.37
N LEU A 151 -21.16 -22.49 2.97
CA LEU A 151 -20.44 -23.77 2.81
C LEU A 151 -19.47 -23.73 1.62
N ILE A 152 -19.95 -23.25 0.47
CA ILE A 152 -19.13 -23.15 -0.74
C ILE A 152 -17.95 -22.22 -0.46
N LEU A 153 -18.20 -21.04 0.09
CA LEU A 153 -17.15 -20.09 0.41
C LEU A 153 -16.23 -20.61 1.51
N ALA A 154 -16.73 -21.32 2.54
CA ALA A 154 -15.87 -21.93 3.55
C ALA A 154 -14.90 -22.95 2.95
N VAL A 155 -15.36 -23.79 2.01
CA VAL A 155 -14.51 -24.74 1.29
C VAL A 155 -13.46 -24.00 0.45
N VAL A 156 -13.85 -22.94 -0.26
CA VAL A 156 -12.91 -22.13 -1.07
C VAL A 156 -11.91 -21.38 -0.19
N THR A 157 -12.35 -20.77 0.93
CA THR A 157 -11.47 -20.14 1.91
C THR A 157 -10.48 -21.14 2.47
N LEU A 158 -10.94 -22.35 2.84
CA LEU A 158 -10.07 -23.41 3.35
C LEU A 158 -9.06 -23.87 2.30
N LEU A 159 -9.50 -24.03 1.04
CA LEU A 159 -8.63 -24.37 -0.08
C LEU A 159 -7.54 -23.32 -0.28
N ASN A 160 -7.92 -22.04 -0.32
CA ASN A 160 -6.98 -20.92 -0.48
C ASN A 160 -6.03 -20.81 0.70
N LEU A 161 -6.53 -20.94 1.93
CA LEU A 161 -5.71 -20.90 3.14
C LEU A 161 -4.70 -22.03 3.14
N THR A 162 -5.15 -23.26 2.84
CA THR A 162 -4.29 -24.45 2.77
C THR A 162 -3.22 -24.26 1.71
N PHE A 163 -3.59 -23.78 0.52
CA PHE A 163 -2.63 -23.48 -0.54
C PHE A 163 -1.59 -22.43 -0.12
N VAL A 164 -2.03 -21.30 0.44
CA VAL A 164 -1.13 -20.22 0.86
C VAL A 164 -0.20 -20.67 1.99
N VAL A 165 -0.68 -21.47 2.94
CA VAL A 165 0.13 -21.98 4.06
C VAL A 165 1.14 -23.02 3.58
N LEU A 166 0.70 -24.02 2.81
CA LEU A 166 1.57 -25.10 2.34
C LEU A 166 2.64 -24.61 1.37
N PHE A 167 2.26 -23.72 0.44
CA PHE A 167 3.14 -23.20 -0.60
C PHE A 167 3.69 -21.81 -0.29
N PHE A 168 3.69 -21.38 0.98
CA PHE A 168 4.07 -20.01 1.35
C PHE A 168 5.47 -19.63 0.87
N LYS A 169 6.44 -20.55 1.01
CA LYS A 169 7.83 -20.31 0.61
C LYS A 169 7.97 -20.22 -0.92
N GLU A 170 7.27 -21.08 -1.66
CA GLU A 170 7.30 -21.11 -3.12
C GLU A 170 6.57 -19.90 -3.70
N LEU A 171 5.41 -19.54 -3.15
CA LEU A 171 4.65 -18.34 -3.51
C LEU A 171 5.47 -17.08 -3.25
N LYS A 172 6.18 -17.01 -2.13
CA LYS A 172 7.06 -15.88 -1.80
C LYS A 172 8.14 -15.72 -2.88
N ILE A 173 8.98 -16.73 -3.10
CA ILE A 173 10.11 -16.60 -4.02
C ILE A 173 9.61 -16.34 -5.45
N SER A 174 8.61 -17.11 -5.92
CA SER A 174 8.07 -16.94 -7.28
C SER A 174 7.36 -15.60 -7.52
N SER A 175 6.87 -14.91 -6.48
CA SER A 175 6.22 -13.60 -6.63
C SER A 175 7.22 -12.44 -6.64
N PHE A 176 8.36 -12.58 -5.95
CA PHE A 176 9.40 -11.54 -5.93
C PHE A 176 10.45 -11.74 -7.02
N ASP A 177 10.83 -12.99 -7.31
CA ASP A 177 11.80 -13.34 -8.34
C ASP A 177 11.49 -14.73 -8.96
N PRO A 178 10.73 -14.77 -10.08
CA PRO A 178 10.44 -15.99 -10.81
C PRO A 178 11.69 -16.71 -11.35
N ALA A 179 12.76 -15.98 -11.69
CA ALA A 179 13.99 -16.55 -12.23
C ALA A 179 14.76 -17.28 -11.13
N LEU A 180 14.92 -16.64 -9.97
CA LEU A 180 15.51 -17.26 -8.78
C LEU A 180 14.71 -18.47 -8.31
N ALA A 181 13.38 -18.40 -8.31
CA ALA A 181 12.54 -19.56 -7.99
C ALA A 181 12.90 -20.75 -8.88
N THR A 182 13.04 -20.51 -10.19
CA THR A 182 13.34 -21.54 -11.19
C THR A 182 14.74 -22.13 -11.01
N THR A 183 15.76 -21.31 -10.70
CA THR A 183 17.12 -21.81 -10.45
C THR A 183 17.25 -22.57 -9.13
N MET A 184 16.42 -22.24 -8.14
CA MET A 184 16.33 -22.98 -6.87
C MET A 184 15.55 -24.32 -6.99
N GLY A 185 15.05 -24.65 -8.19
CA GLY A 185 14.31 -25.89 -8.46
C GLY A 185 12.80 -25.79 -8.29
N PHE A 186 12.26 -24.60 -7.99
CA PHE A 186 10.81 -24.37 -7.95
C PHE A 186 10.32 -23.85 -9.29
N SER A 187 9.38 -24.55 -9.91
CA SER A 187 8.80 -24.11 -11.18
C SER A 187 7.86 -22.91 -11.00
N ALA A 188 8.35 -21.69 -11.28
CA ALA A 188 7.57 -20.46 -11.19
C ALA A 188 6.32 -20.50 -12.09
N ARG A 189 6.41 -21.15 -13.26
CA ARG A 189 5.28 -21.34 -14.19
C ARG A 189 4.12 -22.11 -13.56
N TRP A 190 4.40 -23.21 -12.86
CA TRP A 190 3.35 -23.96 -12.16
C TRP A 190 2.72 -23.14 -11.04
N MET A 191 3.52 -22.38 -10.28
CA MET A 191 3.02 -21.52 -9.22
C MET A 191 2.14 -20.37 -9.76
N HIS A 192 2.48 -19.85 -10.94
CA HIS A 192 1.64 -18.91 -11.66
C HIS A 192 0.29 -19.55 -11.97
N TYR A 193 0.24 -20.65 -12.73
CA TYR A 193 -1.04 -21.24 -13.12
C TYR A 193 -1.85 -21.78 -11.94
N ALA A 194 -1.21 -22.32 -10.89
CA ALA A 194 -1.90 -22.72 -9.67
C ALA A 194 -2.61 -21.54 -8.99
N LEU A 195 -1.95 -20.38 -8.90
CA LEU A 195 -2.56 -19.16 -8.41
C LEU A 195 -3.73 -18.73 -9.31
N MET A 196 -3.57 -18.77 -10.63
CA MET A 196 -4.64 -18.37 -11.58
C MET A 196 -5.87 -19.27 -11.47
N VAL A 197 -5.68 -20.58 -11.32
CA VAL A 197 -6.79 -21.54 -11.10
C VAL A 197 -7.53 -21.22 -9.81
N LEU A 198 -6.82 -21.00 -8.71
CA LEU A 198 -7.45 -20.67 -7.43
C LEU A 198 -8.16 -19.32 -7.46
N VAL A 199 -7.58 -18.31 -8.13
CA VAL A 199 -8.22 -17.01 -8.32
C VAL A 199 -9.50 -17.18 -9.13
N SER A 200 -9.49 -17.99 -10.19
CA SER A 200 -10.67 -18.25 -11.00
C SER A 200 -11.77 -18.97 -10.21
N ILE A 201 -11.44 -20.04 -9.48
CA ILE A 201 -12.38 -20.75 -8.59
C ILE A 201 -12.97 -19.78 -7.56
N THR A 202 -12.12 -18.97 -6.93
CA THR A 202 -12.54 -18.01 -5.90
C THR A 202 -13.42 -16.92 -6.48
N ALA A 203 -13.07 -16.36 -7.64
CA ALA A 203 -13.85 -15.33 -8.31
C ALA A 203 -15.23 -15.85 -8.69
N VAL A 204 -15.34 -17.04 -9.28
CA VAL A 204 -16.62 -17.63 -9.70
C VAL A 204 -17.51 -17.95 -8.48
N ALA A 205 -16.96 -18.63 -7.47
CA ALA A 205 -17.71 -18.99 -6.27
C ALA A 205 -18.21 -17.75 -5.50
N SER A 206 -17.38 -16.71 -5.45
CA SER A 206 -17.71 -15.46 -4.77
C SER A 206 -18.66 -14.58 -5.59
N PHE A 207 -18.54 -14.61 -6.93
CA PHE A 207 -19.44 -13.90 -7.83
C PHE A 207 -20.87 -14.42 -7.70
N GLU A 208 -21.08 -15.74 -7.70
CA GLU A 208 -22.40 -16.37 -7.51
C GLU A 208 -23.02 -15.99 -6.16
N SER A 209 -22.21 -15.90 -5.11
CA SER A 209 -22.70 -15.68 -3.74
C SER A 209 -22.91 -14.20 -3.39
N VAL A 210 -22.07 -13.30 -3.90
CA VAL A 210 -21.91 -11.94 -3.36
C VAL A 210 -21.88 -10.84 -4.44
N GLY A 211 -21.63 -11.21 -5.70
CA GLY A 211 -21.60 -10.29 -6.84
C GLY A 211 -20.19 -9.79 -7.22
N SER A 212 -20.02 -9.39 -8.48
CA SER A 212 -18.71 -9.05 -9.08
C SER A 212 -17.99 -7.89 -8.40
N ILE A 213 -18.70 -6.81 -8.10
CA ILE A 213 -18.09 -5.57 -7.59
C ILE A 213 -17.35 -5.84 -6.28
N LEU A 214 -17.98 -6.59 -5.36
CA LEU A 214 -17.36 -6.88 -4.07
C LEU A 214 -16.17 -7.83 -4.21
N VAL A 215 -16.25 -8.81 -5.11
CA VAL A 215 -15.14 -9.74 -5.38
C VAL A 215 -13.90 -9.00 -5.85
N VAL A 216 -14.05 -8.12 -6.84
CA VAL A 216 -12.94 -7.31 -7.36
C VAL A 216 -12.35 -6.43 -6.26
N ALA A 217 -13.21 -5.78 -5.47
CA ALA A 217 -12.76 -4.95 -4.34
C ALA A 217 -11.96 -5.77 -3.32
N MET A 218 -12.41 -6.96 -2.94
CA MET A 218 -11.77 -7.78 -1.91
C MET A 218 -10.47 -8.47 -2.39
N PHE A 219 -10.30 -8.72 -3.68
CA PHE A 219 -9.00 -9.17 -4.21
C PHE A 219 -7.92 -8.10 -4.10
N VAL A 220 -8.27 -6.82 -4.24
CA VAL A 220 -7.26 -5.76 -4.39
C VAL A 220 -7.14 -4.91 -3.14
N VAL A 221 -8.24 -4.39 -2.61
CA VAL A 221 -8.23 -3.30 -1.62
C VAL A 221 -7.63 -3.73 -0.27
N PRO A 222 -8.03 -4.86 0.35
CA PRO A 222 -7.44 -5.30 1.62
C PRO A 222 -5.94 -5.62 1.50
N ALA A 223 -5.54 -6.24 0.38
CA ALA A 223 -4.15 -6.58 0.09
C ALA A 223 -3.30 -5.31 -0.15
N ALA A 224 -3.80 -4.37 -0.94
CA ALA A 224 -3.13 -3.10 -1.19
C ALA A 224 -3.02 -2.25 0.09
N ALA A 225 -4.06 -2.23 0.92
CA ALA A 225 -4.03 -1.54 2.21
C ALA A 225 -2.99 -2.17 3.15
N ALA A 226 -2.93 -3.50 3.23
CA ALA A 226 -1.93 -4.21 4.03
C ALA A 226 -0.49 -3.96 3.52
N TYR A 227 -0.29 -3.90 2.20
CA TYR A 227 1.00 -3.57 1.57
C TYR A 227 1.53 -2.19 1.99
N MET A 228 0.65 -1.20 2.21
CA MET A 228 1.07 0.13 2.67
C MET A 228 1.43 0.17 4.16
N LEU A 229 0.94 -0.79 4.95
CA LEU A 229 1.14 -0.87 6.40
C LEU A 229 2.39 -1.66 6.81
N THR A 230 2.86 -2.60 5.98
CA THR A 230 4.00 -3.46 6.32
C THR A 230 4.80 -3.92 5.11
N ASP A 231 6.11 -4.08 5.29
CA ASP A 231 7.04 -4.59 4.27
C ASP A 231 7.28 -6.12 4.41
N ARG A 232 6.64 -6.79 5.39
CA ARG A 232 6.80 -8.24 5.63
C ARG A 232 5.61 -9.02 5.08
N LEU A 233 5.84 -9.90 4.10
CA LEU A 233 4.79 -10.70 3.44
C LEU A 233 3.86 -11.45 4.40
N ALA A 234 4.41 -12.13 5.42
CA ALA A 234 3.58 -12.88 6.37
C ALA A 234 2.63 -11.96 7.16
N THR A 235 3.14 -10.79 7.58
CA THR A 235 2.36 -9.75 8.25
C THR A 235 1.36 -9.11 7.29
N MET A 236 1.73 -8.92 6.02
CA MET A 236 0.85 -8.39 4.98
C MET A 236 -0.37 -9.31 4.76
N VAL A 237 -0.15 -10.63 4.62
CA VAL A 237 -1.25 -11.60 4.48
C VAL A 237 -2.16 -11.55 5.71
N GLY A 238 -1.59 -11.58 6.92
CA GLY A 238 -2.38 -11.50 8.16
C GLY A 238 -3.20 -10.20 8.26
N LEU A 239 -2.59 -9.05 7.98
CA LEU A 239 -3.27 -7.76 7.98
C LEU A 239 -4.37 -7.69 6.91
N SER A 240 -4.15 -8.23 5.71
CA SER A 240 -5.17 -8.22 4.66
C SER A 240 -6.43 -9.00 5.08
N VAL A 241 -6.27 -10.12 5.79
CA VAL A 241 -7.38 -10.92 6.33
C VAL A 241 -8.13 -10.14 7.40
N VAL A 242 -7.41 -9.48 8.32
CA VAL A 242 -8.02 -8.64 9.35
C VAL A 242 -8.80 -7.48 8.72
N LEU A 243 -8.22 -6.79 7.73
CA LEU A 243 -8.88 -5.71 7.01
C LEU A 243 -10.09 -6.19 6.20
N ALA A 244 -10.02 -7.38 5.62
CA ALA A 244 -11.13 -8.02 4.90
C ALA A 244 -12.31 -8.33 5.85
N ILE A 245 -12.04 -8.93 7.01
CA ILE A 245 -13.06 -9.20 8.03
C ILE A 245 -13.64 -7.88 8.57
N ALA A 246 -12.80 -6.90 8.85
CA ALA A 246 -13.23 -5.57 9.29
C ALA A 246 -14.11 -4.88 8.23
N SER A 247 -13.80 -5.07 6.94
CA SER A 247 -14.61 -4.57 5.82
C SER A 247 -15.98 -5.26 5.75
N SER A 248 -16.06 -6.56 6.04
CA SER A 248 -17.34 -7.29 6.10
C SER A 248 -18.22 -6.79 7.23
N VAL A 249 -17.70 -6.79 8.47
CA VAL A 249 -18.44 -6.35 9.66
C VAL A 249 -18.82 -4.87 9.55
N GLY A 250 -17.84 -4.02 9.26
CA GLY A 250 -18.05 -2.58 9.11
C GLY A 250 -18.95 -2.23 7.94
N GLY A 251 -18.83 -2.96 6.82
CA GLY A 251 -19.65 -2.76 5.62
C GLY A 251 -21.12 -3.06 5.84
N HIS A 252 -21.43 -4.19 6.47
CA HIS A 252 -22.82 -4.52 6.79
C HIS A 252 -23.42 -3.56 7.83
N LEU A 253 -22.67 -3.24 8.88
CA LEU A 253 -23.10 -2.22 9.85
C LEU A 253 -23.34 -0.85 9.18
N ALA A 254 -22.46 -0.45 8.25
CA ALA A 254 -22.61 0.78 7.49
C ALA A 254 -23.82 0.73 6.56
N ALA A 255 -24.14 -0.42 5.96
CA ALA A 255 -25.31 -0.61 5.11
C ALA A 255 -26.65 -0.38 5.82
N ILE A 256 -26.70 -0.67 7.12
CA ILE A 256 -27.89 -0.48 7.96
C ILE A 256 -27.94 0.93 8.55
N THR A 257 -26.79 1.51 8.91
CA THR A 257 -26.72 2.77 9.67
C THR A 257 -26.62 4.01 8.79
N VAL A 258 -25.80 3.99 7.73
CA VAL A 258 -25.49 5.18 6.91
C VAL A 258 -26.68 5.65 6.09
N PRO A 259 -27.41 4.79 5.33
CA PRO A 259 -28.57 5.23 4.55
C PRO A 259 -29.66 5.88 5.40
N ARG A 260 -29.87 5.38 6.63
CA ARG A 260 -30.83 5.94 7.58
C ARG A 260 -30.50 7.37 7.98
N PHE A 261 -29.21 7.71 8.07
CA PHE A 261 -28.77 9.09 8.34
C PHE A 261 -29.19 10.06 7.21
N PHE A 262 -29.28 9.56 5.98
CA PHE A 262 -29.70 10.32 4.80
C PHE A 262 -31.21 10.20 4.49
N GLY A 263 -31.98 9.54 5.35
CA GLY A 263 -33.44 9.34 5.14
C GLY A 263 -33.82 8.19 4.20
N PHE A 264 -32.86 7.34 3.82
CA PHE A 264 -33.11 6.11 3.04
C PHE A 264 -33.21 4.88 3.96
N GLY A 265 -33.90 3.83 3.50
CA GLY A 265 -34.16 2.63 4.33
C GLY A 265 -32.92 1.79 4.64
N SER A 266 -32.36 1.17 3.61
CA SER A 266 -31.16 0.30 3.65
C SER A 266 -30.52 0.31 2.26
N THR A 267 -29.25 -0.11 2.17
CA THR A 267 -28.52 -0.22 0.90
C THR A 267 -27.87 -1.59 0.78
N THR A 268 -27.25 -1.88 -0.37
CA THR A 268 -26.56 -3.14 -0.62
C THR A 268 -25.38 -3.33 0.34
N THR A 269 -25.35 -4.44 1.06
CA THR A 269 -24.24 -4.80 1.97
C THR A 269 -22.95 -4.93 1.19
N ALA A 270 -22.98 -5.59 0.03
CA ALA A 270 -21.82 -5.79 -0.84
C ALA A 270 -21.16 -4.45 -1.25
N GLY A 271 -21.97 -3.46 -1.66
CA GLY A 271 -21.46 -2.12 -2.00
C GLY A 271 -20.84 -1.41 -0.81
N MET A 272 -21.45 -1.48 0.37
CA MET A 272 -20.93 -0.82 1.57
C MET A 272 -19.68 -1.49 2.13
N MET A 273 -19.53 -2.80 1.98
CA MET A 273 -18.27 -3.51 2.27
C MET A 273 -17.14 -2.97 1.39
N ALA A 274 -17.37 -2.73 0.10
CA ALA A 274 -16.40 -2.12 -0.79
C ALA A 274 -16.05 -0.67 -0.37
N VAL A 275 -17.06 0.13 0.02
CA VAL A 275 -16.84 1.51 0.52
C VAL A 275 -16.01 1.52 1.80
N VAL A 276 -16.33 0.66 2.77
CA VAL A 276 -15.57 0.56 4.03
C VAL A 276 -14.14 0.10 3.77
N SER A 277 -13.94 -0.89 2.89
CA SER A 277 -12.60 -1.32 2.48
C SER A 277 -11.81 -0.18 1.82
N GLY A 278 -12.45 0.60 0.94
CA GLY A 278 -11.86 1.79 0.34
C GLY A 278 -11.48 2.84 1.38
N GLY A 279 -12.33 3.06 2.39
CA GLY A 279 -12.02 3.92 3.54
C GLY A 279 -10.80 3.44 4.33
N LEU A 280 -10.72 2.13 4.62
CA LEU A 280 -9.56 1.51 5.28
C LEU A 280 -8.29 1.66 4.43
N PHE A 281 -8.39 1.54 3.11
CA PHE A 281 -7.27 1.80 2.19
C PHE A 281 -6.81 3.25 2.24
N VAL A 282 -7.74 4.23 2.21
CA VAL A 282 -7.38 5.66 2.32
C VAL A 282 -6.69 5.94 3.67
N LEU A 283 -7.19 5.35 4.76
CA LEU A 283 -6.55 5.46 6.06
C LEU A 283 -5.13 4.87 6.06
N ALA A 284 -4.95 3.68 5.48
CA ALA A 284 -3.62 3.07 5.30
C ALA A 284 -2.70 3.92 4.42
N ALA A 285 -3.23 4.55 3.37
CA ALA A 285 -2.48 5.42 2.47
C ALA A 285 -2.04 6.74 3.11
N LEU A 286 -2.82 7.27 4.03
CA LEU A 286 -2.47 8.48 4.78
C LEU A 286 -1.51 8.18 5.93
N LEU A 287 -1.78 7.12 6.70
CA LEU A 287 -1.12 6.81 7.97
C LEU A 287 -0.01 5.76 7.86
N GLY A 288 0.21 5.17 6.69
CA GLY A 288 1.20 4.10 6.48
C GLY A 288 2.62 4.50 6.94
N PRO A 289 3.36 3.64 7.66
CA PRO A 289 4.63 4.00 8.28
C PRO A 289 5.76 4.29 7.27
N SER A 290 5.82 3.52 6.18
CA SER A 290 6.84 3.65 5.12
C SER A 290 6.33 4.44 3.92
N HIS A 291 5.04 4.26 3.57
CA HIS A 291 4.44 4.78 2.34
C HIS A 291 3.45 5.94 2.57
N GLY A 292 3.13 6.27 3.83
CA GLY A 292 2.09 7.24 4.17
C GLY A 292 2.44 8.67 3.76
N VAL A 293 1.50 9.33 3.08
CA VAL A 293 1.67 10.72 2.62
C VAL A 293 1.85 11.67 3.82
N LEU A 294 1.03 11.49 4.86
CA LEU A 294 1.10 12.33 6.06
C LEU A 294 2.40 12.10 6.82
N VAL A 295 2.83 10.84 6.98
CA VAL A 295 4.07 10.49 7.69
C VAL A 295 5.29 11.09 6.97
N LYS A 296 5.36 10.97 5.64
CA LYS A 296 6.43 11.59 4.83
C LYS A 296 6.42 13.10 4.93
N TRP A 297 5.24 13.72 4.86
CA TRP A 297 5.10 15.17 5.00
C TRP A 297 5.57 15.65 6.38
N VAL A 298 5.13 15.01 7.47
CA VAL A 298 5.54 15.36 8.84
C VAL A 298 7.05 15.18 9.03
N ARG A 299 7.63 14.07 8.55
CA ARG A 299 9.09 13.84 8.63
C ARG A 299 9.88 14.91 7.86
N ARG A 300 9.42 15.27 6.65
CA ARG A 300 10.05 16.32 5.84
C ARG A 300 9.98 17.69 6.51
N GLN A 301 8.82 18.05 7.07
CA GLN A 301 8.67 19.30 7.81
C GLN A 301 9.57 19.33 9.04
N ARG A 302 9.60 18.26 9.84
CA ARG A 302 10.47 18.16 11.02
C ARG A 302 11.94 18.29 10.65
N LEU A 303 12.39 17.63 9.58
CA LEU A 303 13.76 17.75 9.09
C LEU A 303 14.07 19.18 8.62
N SER A 304 13.17 19.81 7.87
CA SER A 304 13.33 21.20 7.43
C SER A 304 13.44 22.18 8.60
N TRP A 305 12.65 21.98 9.66
CA TRP A 305 12.77 22.79 10.88
C TRP A 305 14.08 22.55 11.63
N GLN A 306 14.59 21.32 11.60
CA GLN A 306 15.87 20.99 12.23
C GLN A 306 17.03 21.64 11.47
N ILE A 307 17.06 21.52 10.15
CA ILE A 307 18.06 22.16 9.27
C ILE A 307 18.06 23.68 9.52
N LEU A 308 16.89 24.33 9.44
CA LEU A 308 16.81 25.78 9.70
C LEU A 308 17.32 26.18 11.09
N CYS A 309 17.11 25.35 12.12
CA CYS A 309 17.68 25.62 13.44
C CYS A 309 19.21 25.47 13.47
N ASP A 310 19.73 24.47 12.76
CA ASP A 310 21.17 24.20 12.66
C ASP A 310 21.86 25.32 11.87
N ASP A 311 21.29 25.76 10.74
CA ASP A 311 21.80 26.87 9.93
C ASP A 311 21.88 28.18 10.73
N ILE A 312 20.83 28.49 11.51
CA ILE A 312 20.83 29.69 12.39
C ILE A 312 21.97 29.60 13.41
N VAL A 313 22.17 28.44 14.04
CA VAL A 313 23.22 28.26 15.05
C VAL A 313 24.62 28.33 14.43
N ALA A 314 24.82 27.69 13.27
CA ALA A 314 26.08 27.73 12.53
C ALA A 314 26.39 29.16 12.06
N LEU A 315 25.40 29.90 11.56
CA LEU A 315 25.58 31.28 11.12
C LEU A 315 25.94 32.21 12.29
N LEU A 316 25.24 32.11 13.41
CA LEU A 316 25.55 32.90 14.62
C LEU A 316 26.97 32.61 15.12
N TYR A 317 27.41 31.34 15.06
CA TYR A 317 28.77 30.96 15.44
C TYR A 317 29.83 31.58 14.51
N ARG A 318 29.61 31.51 13.18
CA ARG A 318 30.51 32.12 12.17
C ARG A 318 30.60 33.65 12.31
N VAL A 319 29.54 34.29 12.81
CA VAL A 319 29.49 35.74 13.06
C VAL A 319 30.24 36.11 14.32
N GLU A 320 30.12 35.31 15.39
CA GLU A 320 30.91 35.48 16.62
C GLU A 320 32.43 35.28 16.37
N GLU A 321 32.83 34.48 15.37
CA GLU A 321 34.25 34.35 14.95
C GLU A 321 34.82 35.64 14.31
N LYS A 322 33.98 36.51 13.74
CA LYS A 322 34.41 37.75 13.06
C LYS A 322 34.27 38.95 14.01
N PRO A 323 35.38 39.55 14.51
CA PRO A 323 35.29 40.69 15.39
C PRO A 323 34.59 41.86 14.67
N ASN A 324 33.62 42.49 15.35
CA ASN A 324 32.86 43.67 14.92
C ASN A 324 31.65 43.46 13.97
N GLN A 325 31.19 42.22 13.76
CA GLN A 325 29.97 41.95 12.99
C GLN A 325 28.76 41.73 13.90
N VAL A 326 27.75 42.62 13.81
CA VAL A 326 26.46 42.44 14.49
C VAL A 326 25.43 42.08 13.43
N ILE A 327 24.73 40.96 13.61
CA ILE A 327 23.67 40.51 12.71
C ILE A 327 22.30 40.93 13.24
N THR A 328 21.49 41.52 12.38
CA THR A 328 20.07 41.77 12.65
C THR A 328 19.19 40.61 12.21
N LEU A 329 17.92 40.60 12.63
CA LEU A 329 16.96 39.57 12.21
C LEU A 329 16.69 39.59 10.70
N ASP A 330 16.75 40.77 10.08
CA ASP A 330 16.52 40.93 8.65
C ASP A 330 17.71 40.38 7.87
N ASP A 331 18.95 40.62 8.33
CA ASP A 331 20.16 40.03 7.74
C ASP A 331 20.14 38.48 7.80
N LEU A 332 19.61 37.92 8.89
CA LEU A 332 19.42 36.47 9.07
C LEU A 332 18.40 35.92 8.06
N ALA A 333 17.29 36.62 7.85
CA ALA A 333 16.25 36.20 6.91
C ALA A 333 16.78 36.19 5.47
N ASP A 334 17.55 37.22 5.10
CA ASP A 334 18.12 37.39 3.77
C ASP A 334 19.22 36.37 3.48
N GLN A 335 20.14 36.11 4.43
CA GLN A 335 21.21 35.13 4.24
C GLN A 335 20.70 33.68 4.18
N LEU A 336 19.68 33.34 4.97
CA LEU A 336 19.07 32.01 4.97
C LEU A 336 17.96 31.84 3.93
N LEU A 337 17.67 32.86 3.12
CA LEU A 337 16.62 32.89 2.10
C LEU A 337 15.27 32.35 2.63
N THR A 338 14.92 32.70 3.86
CA THR A 338 13.80 32.10 4.60
C THR A 338 12.71 33.12 4.93
N SER A 339 11.48 32.65 5.14
CA SER A 339 10.36 33.54 5.47
C SER A 339 10.49 34.09 6.92
N PRO A 340 10.07 35.34 7.19
CA PRO A 340 10.12 35.91 8.54
C PRO A 340 9.34 35.09 9.59
N TRP A 341 8.26 34.43 9.16
CA TRP A 341 7.47 33.55 10.01
C TRP A 341 8.25 32.28 10.40
N SER A 342 8.93 31.67 9.43
CA SER A 342 9.78 30.49 9.66
C SER A 342 10.93 30.84 10.60
N LEU A 343 11.64 31.94 10.32
CA LEU A 343 12.75 32.41 11.14
C LEU A 343 12.31 32.64 12.60
N ASN A 344 11.24 33.40 12.82
CA ASN A 344 10.75 33.68 14.18
C ASN A 344 10.33 32.40 14.93
N THR A 345 9.75 31.43 14.22
CA THR A 345 9.37 30.14 14.81
C THR A 345 10.60 29.32 15.20
N ALA A 346 11.61 29.25 14.33
CA ALA A 346 12.88 28.57 14.62
C ALA A 346 13.61 29.22 15.81
N LEU A 347 13.68 30.55 15.85
CA LEU A 347 14.24 31.30 16.99
C LEU A 347 13.49 31.00 18.30
N ARG A 348 12.16 30.91 18.28
CA ARG A 348 11.40 30.48 19.47
C ARG A 348 11.74 29.06 19.89
N MET A 349 11.96 28.14 18.95
CA MET A 349 12.36 26.76 19.25
C MET A 349 13.78 26.70 19.85
N LEU A 350 14.73 27.44 19.29
CA LEU A 350 16.11 27.56 19.79
C LEU A 350 16.16 28.19 21.19
N ARG A 351 15.35 29.23 21.44
CA ARG A 351 15.24 29.86 22.77
C ARG A 351 14.65 28.89 23.80
N ARG A 352 13.64 28.10 23.42
CA ARG A 352 13.08 27.03 24.28
C ARG A 352 14.08 25.92 24.57
N LYS A 353 14.96 25.59 23.61
CA LYS A 353 16.06 24.62 23.81
C LYS A 353 17.21 25.18 24.67
N GLY A 354 17.19 26.48 24.95
CA GLY A 354 18.24 27.20 25.66
C GLY A 354 19.53 27.27 24.86
N GLU A 355 19.45 27.34 23.53
CA GLU A 355 20.62 27.44 22.64
C GLU A 355 20.96 28.90 22.30
N ILE A 356 19.96 29.80 22.29
CA ILE A 356 20.13 31.23 22.02
C ILE A 356 19.56 32.10 23.15
N SER A 357 20.18 33.26 23.39
CA SER A 357 19.62 34.36 24.19
C SER A 357 19.42 35.61 23.34
N ALA A 358 18.46 36.44 23.73
CA ALA A 358 18.13 37.69 23.06
C ALA A 358 17.99 38.81 24.09
N ASP A 359 19.12 39.40 24.47
CA ASP A 359 19.23 40.52 25.42
C ASP A 359 19.68 41.79 24.67
N GLY A 360 18.90 42.19 23.66
CA GLY A 360 19.18 43.33 22.77
C GLY A 360 19.84 42.94 21.44
N SER A 361 20.73 41.95 21.45
CA SER A 361 21.29 41.29 20.26
C SER A 361 21.21 39.76 20.40
N LEU A 362 21.19 39.06 19.27
CA LEU A 362 21.11 37.61 19.21
C LEU A 362 22.48 37.01 19.53
N HIS A 363 22.56 36.17 20.57
CA HIS A 363 23.79 35.54 21.02
C HIS A 363 23.60 34.05 21.29
N LEU A 364 24.66 33.27 21.05
CA LEU A 364 24.70 31.87 21.44
C LEU A 364 24.89 31.74 22.96
N THR A 365 24.10 30.86 23.57
CA THR A 365 24.37 30.39 24.95
C THR A 365 25.56 29.42 24.95
N PRO A 366 26.14 29.04 26.11
CA PRO A 366 27.19 28.03 26.15
C PRO A 366 26.81 26.72 25.43
N LYS A 367 25.55 26.31 25.55
CA LYS A 367 25.01 25.13 24.88
C LYS A 367 24.88 25.32 23.36
N GLY A 368 24.44 26.50 22.92
CA GLY A 368 24.38 26.84 21.50
C GLY A 368 25.77 26.94 20.87
N HIS A 369 26.75 27.46 21.61
CA HIS A 369 28.13 27.56 21.17
C HIS A 369 28.79 26.18 21.02
N ASP A 370 28.47 25.22 21.89
CA ASP A 370 28.92 23.83 21.72
C ASP A 370 28.31 23.19 20.45
N ARG A 371 27.00 23.36 20.24
CA ARG A 371 26.33 22.86 19.02
C ARG A 371 26.84 23.52 17.73
N GLY A 372 27.02 24.84 17.73
CA GLY A 372 27.55 25.58 16.58
C GLY A 372 28.98 25.17 16.23
N ARG A 373 29.81 24.90 17.25
CA ARG A 373 31.15 24.36 17.07
C ARG A 373 31.14 23.01 16.34
N GLU A 374 30.28 22.10 16.75
CA GLU A 374 30.16 20.77 16.12
C GLU A 374 29.68 20.86 14.66
N LEU A 375 28.70 21.72 14.39
CA LEU A 375 28.19 21.96 13.03
C LEU A 375 29.28 22.55 12.13
N VAL A 376 29.93 23.63 12.56
CA VAL A 376 31.00 24.30 11.79
C VAL A 376 32.23 23.40 11.62
N ARG A 377 32.58 22.59 12.61
CA ARG A 377 33.63 21.56 12.47
C ARG A 377 33.26 20.54 11.40
N SER A 378 32.02 20.03 11.41
CA SER A 378 31.53 19.08 10.41
C SER A 378 31.57 19.67 8.99
N HIS A 379 31.13 20.92 8.83
CA HIS A 379 31.21 21.67 7.58
C HIS A 379 32.63 21.71 7.02
N ARG A 380 33.57 22.20 7.84
CA ARG A 380 34.97 22.41 7.45
C ARG A 380 35.67 21.09 7.10
N LEU A 381 35.39 20.01 7.84
CA LEU A 381 35.90 18.67 7.53
C LEU A 381 35.36 18.13 6.20
N TRP A 382 34.07 18.35 5.90
CA TRP A 382 33.50 17.97 4.61
C TRP A 382 34.08 18.76 3.44
N GLU A 383 34.27 20.08 3.60
CA GLU A 383 34.95 20.90 2.60
C GLU A 383 36.35 20.38 2.32
N GLN A 384 37.13 20.13 3.37
CA GLN A 384 38.49 19.61 3.24
C GLN A 384 38.51 18.25 2.53
N TYR A 385 37.67 17.31 2.97
CA TYR A 385 37.57 15.99 2.37
C TYR A 385 37.20 16.06 0.89
N LEU A 386 36.18 16.86 0.54
CA LEU A 386 35.72 16.99 -0.83
C LEU A 386 36.76 17.68 -1.71
N VAL A 387 37.49 18.68 -1.21
CA VAL A 387 38.58 19.34 -1.94
C VAL A 387 39.73 18.36 -2.20
N VAL A 388 40.14 17.61 -1.18
CA VAL A 388 41.22 16.61 -1.29
C VAL A 388 40.86 15.51 -2.30
N GLU A 389 39.64 14.97 -2.23
CA GLU A 389 39.24 13.82 -3.05
C GLU A 389 38.87 14.21 -4.49
N THR A 390 38.28 15.39 -4.69
CA THR A 390 37.78 15.79 -6.02
C THR A 390 38.67 16.79 -6.74
N SER A 391 39.67 17.39 -6.07
CA SER A 391 40.51 18.47 -6.59
C SER A 391 39.71 19.66 -7.16
N ALA A 392 38.45 19.83 -6.77
CA ALA A 392 37.62 20.93 -7.22
C ALA A 392 37.85 22.20 -6.37
N GLU A 393 37.51 23.36 -6.93
CA GLU A 393 37.58 24.65 -6.25
C GLU A 393 36.67 24.66 -5.02
N ALA A 394 37.19 25.16 -3.90
CA ALA A 394 36.48 25.18 -2.60
C ALA A 394 35.10 25.87 -2.68
N ASP A 395 34.99 26.96 -3.44
CA ASP A 395 33.72 27.69 -3.64
C ASP A 395 32.61 26.83 -4.27
N ARG A 396 32.97 25.82 -5.08
CA ARG A 396 31.99 24.91 -5.72
C ARG A 396 31.54 23.80 -4.77
N ILE A 397 32.36 23.49 -3.78
CA ILE A 397 32.15 22.41 -2.81
C ILE A 397 31.36 22.90 -1.60
N HIS A 398 31.46 24.18 -1.26
CA HIS A 398 30.76 24.81 -0.13
C HIS A 398 29.28 24.41 0.00
N PRO A 399 28.45 24.46 -1.07
CA PRO A 399 27.01 24.11 -0.96
C PRO A 399 26.76 22.61 -0.74
N GLN A 400 27.73 21.76 -1.06
CA GLN A 400 27.64 20.31 -0.88
C GLN A 400 28.05 19.94 0.56
N ALA A 401 29.10 20.58 1.08
CA ALA A 401 29.51 20.42 2.47
C ALA A 401 28.40 20.85 3.44
N GLU A 402 27.72 21.96 3.16
CA GLU A 402 26.55 22.45 3.91
C GLU A 402 25.40 21.41 3.96
N GLN A 403 25.17 20.65 2.89
CA GLN A 403 24.15 19.61 2.92
C GLN A 403 24.52 18.42 3.81
N PHE A 404 25.81 18.12 3.96
CA PHE A 404 26.28 16.96 4.71
C PHE A 404 26.48 17.25 6.20
N GLU A 405 26.72 18.50 6.60
CA GLU A 405 27.00 18.85 8.01
C GLU A 405 25.88 18.40 8.96
N HIS A 406 24.60 18.50 8.56
CA HIS A 406 23.44 18.16 9.40
C HIS A 406 23.25 16.66 9.66
N PHE A 407 23.94 15.80 8.90
CA PHE A 407 23.84 14.34 9.02
C PHE A 407 25.12 13.70 9.55
N THR A 408 26.09 14.51 9.99
CA THR A 408 27.42 14.03 10.39
C THR A 408 27.47 13.74 11.89
N ASP A 409 27.52 12.46 12.26
CA ASP A 409 27.74 12.04 13.64
C ASP A 409 29.23 12.07 14.03
N ARG A 410 29.53 11.87 15.32
CA ARG A 410 30.91 11.89 15.82
C ARG A 410 31.79 10.83 15.13
N THR A 411 31.27 9.63 14.89
CA THR A 411 32.04 8.56 14.25
C THR A 411 32.40 8.90 12.80
N LEU A 412 31.52 9.62 12.10
CA LEU A 412 31.76 10.10 10.75
C LEU A 412 32.76 11.27 10.75
N ARG A 413 32.67 12.18 11.73
CA ARG A 413 33.68 13.24 11.93
C ARG A 413 35.06 12.67 12.17
N ASP A 414 35.20 11.71 13.09
CA ASP A 414 36.48 11.07 13.39
C ASP A 414 37.08 10.41 12.13
N ARG A 415 36.24 9.76 11.31
CA ARG A 415 36.69 9.19 10.02
C ARG A 415 37.12 10.24 9.00
N LEU A 416 36.41 11.37 8.92
CA LEU A 416 36.79 12.47 8.02
C LEU A 416 38.12 13.08 8.47
N ASP A 417 38.31 13.27 9.78
CA ASP A 417 39.54 13.77 10.40
C ASP A 417 40.72 12.83 10.09
N ASP A 418 40.56 11.53 10.33
CA ASP A 418 41.57 10.50 10.02
C ASP A 418 41.94 10.47 8.52
N HIS A 419 40.95 10.64 7.64
CA HIS A 419 41.17 10.57 6.19
C HIS A 419 41.82 11.83 5.61
N THR A 420 41.65 12.96 6.27
CA THR A 420 42.21 14.25 5.85
C THR A 420 43.51 14.60 6.59
N GLU A 421 44.09 13.64 7.32
CA GLU A 421 45.30 13.78 8.14
C GLU A 421 45.19 14.83 9.27
N ALA A 422 44.02 14.90 9.92
CA ALA A 422 43.72 15.81 11.03
C ALA A 422 44.03 17.30 10.71
N PRO A 423 43.35 17.87 9.71
CA PRO A 423 43.58 19.24 9.25
C PRO A 423 43.28 20.25 10.35
N THR A 424 44.15 21.25 10.49
CA THR A 424 43.95 22.35 11.46
C THR A 424 43.16 23.53 10.88
N GLU A 425 43.11 23.65 9.54
CA GLU A 425 42.43 24.72 8.81
C GLU A 425 41.60 24.14 7.66
N ASP A 426 40.52 24.83 7.31
CA ASP A 426 39.69 24.53 6.13
C ASP A 426 40.35 25.07 4.83
N PRO A 427 39.86 24.70 3.64
CA PRO A 427 40.40 25.19 2.36
C PRO A 427 40.39 26.71 2.18
N HIS A 428 39.61 27.44 3.01
CA HIS A 428 39.50 28.90 3.00
C HIS A 428 40.39 29.57 4.06
N GLY A 429 41.16 28.79 4.84
CA GLY A 429 42.07 29.27 5.88
C GLY A 429 41.42 29.56 7.23
N SER A 430 40.19 29.09 7.47
CA SER A 430 39.54 29.19 8.79
C SER A 430 39.92 28.00 9.67
N PRO A 431 40.13 28.20 10.98
CA PRO A 431 40.56 27.13 11.88
C PRO A 431 39.45 26.09 12.08
N ILE A 432 39.77 24.79 12.00
CA ILE A 432 38.80 23.73 12.30
C ILE A 432 38.63 23.65 13.83
N PRO A 433 37.43 23.92 14.39
CA PRO A 433 37.27 23.96 15.84
C PRO A 433 37.56 22.61 16.47
N HIS A 434 38.26 22.59 17.61
CA HIS A 434 38.52 21.35 18.34
C HIS A 434 37.24 20.75 18.93
N GLU A 435 37.07 19.44 18.78
CA GLU A 435 36.06 18.68 19.51
C GLU A 435 36.38 18.73 21.01
N LYS A 436 35.40 19.03 21.86
CA LYS A 436 35.59 18.88 23.31
C LYS A 436 35.67 17.39 23.63
N ASP A 437 36.71 16.96 24.34
CA ASP A 437 36.70 15.67 25.00
C ASP A 437 35.48 15.61 25.91
N SER A 438 34.61 14.61 25.67
CA SER A 438 33.48 14.36 26.55
C SER A 438 34.02 13.99 27.94
N PRO A 439 33.50 14.57 29.04
CA PRO A 439 33.83 14.09 30.37
C PRO A 439 33.38 12.63 30.60
#